data_AF-A0A183E8L9-F1
#
_entry.id   AF-A0A183E8L9-F1
#
_cell.length_a   1.000
_cell.length_b   1.000
_cell.length_c   1.000
_cell.angle_alpha   90.00
_cell.angle_beta   90.00
_cell.angle_gamma   90.00
#
_symmetry.space_group_name_H-M   'P 1'
#
loop_
_entity.id
_entity.type
_entity.pdbx_description
1 polymer ?
#
loop_
_entity_poly.entity_id
_entity_poly.type
_entity_poly.pdbx_seq_one_letter_code
_entity_poly.pdbx_strand_id
1 'polypeptide(L)' 'MATARPAYSSKLEIDSPLFYHYIRGNSGCDLMSALEKQYSVKFFLSGHADAVYVEGMDEQNEAAIKTTLINAWKSESFRQ' A
#
# COMPACT_ATOMS: atom_id res chain seq x y z
N MET A 1 -19.07 24.49 -10.96
CA MET A 1 -18.09 23.59 -11.62
C MET A 1 -17.45 22.74 -10.54
N ALA A 2 -17.84 21.48 -10.42
CA ALA A 2 -17.13 20.51 -9.59
C ALA A 2 -16.49 19.51 -10.57
N THR A 3 -15.25 19.76 -10.96
CA THR A 3 -14.45 18.74 -11.65
C THR A 3 -14.12 17.69 -10.62
N ALA A 4 -14.95 16.66 -10.52
CA ALA A 4 -14.57 15.41 -9.88
C ALA A 4 -13.32 14.92 -10.62
N ARG A 5 -12.13 15.15 -10.05
CA ARG A 5 -10.91 14.52 -10.53
C ARG A 5 -11.21 13.02 -10.53
N PRO A 6 -10.96 12.28 -11.64
CA PRO A 6 -11.05 10.83 -11.56
C PRO A 6 -10.14 10.40 -10.41
N ALA A 7 -10.66 9.56 -9.52
CA ALA A 7 -9.87 8.99 -8.45
C ALA A 7 -8.79 8.15 -9.13
N TYR A 8 -7.59 8.72 -9.29
CA TYR A 8 -6.46 8.00 -9.86
C TYR A 8 -6.07 6.93 -8.85
N SER A 9 -6.38 5.69 -9.20
CA SER A 9 -5.89 4.51 -8.50
C SER A 9 -4.60 4.06 -9.18
N SER A 10 -3.48 4.19 -8.48
CA SER A 10 -2.18 3.71 -8.95
C SER A 10 -1.94 2.31 -8.40
N LYS A 11 -1.52 1.39 -9.26
CA LYS A 11 -1.16 0.02 -8.86
C LYS A 11 0.19 0.09 -8.14
N LEU A 12 0.22 -0.31 -6.88
CA LEU A 12 1.47 -0.44 -6.13
C LEU A 12 2.07 -1.82 -6.42
N GLU A 13 2.94 -1.87 -7.43
CA GLU A 13 3.65 -3.10 -7.76
C GLU A 13 4.83 -3.29 -6.81
N ILE A 14 4.72 -4.29 -5.93
CA ILE A 14 5.80 -4.76 -5.08
C ILE A 14 6.17 -6.17 -5.55
N ASP A 15 7.40 -6.30 -6.06
CA ASP A 15 7.95 -7.54 -6.60
C ASP A 15 8.32 -8.50 -5.46
N SER A 16 7.32 -8.97 -4.71
CA SER A 16 7.50 -9.96 -3.65
C SER A 16 6.19 -10.68 -3.32
N PRO A 17 6.04 -11.97 -3.68
CA PRO A 17 4.82 -12.72 -3.36
C PRO A 17 4.57 -12.84 -1.85
N LEU A 18 5.63 -12.84 -1.03
CA LEU A 18 5.54 -12.87 0.43
C LEU A 18 5.02 -11.56 1.04
N PHE A 19 5.20 -10.44 0.34
CA PHE A 19 4.70 -9.15 0.80
C PHE A 19 3.17 -9.14 0.84
N TYR A 20 2.51 -9.79 -0.13
CA TYR A 20 1.05 -9.87 -0.15
C TYR A 20 0.50 -10.66 1.04
N HIS A 21 1.18 -11.75 1.44
CA HIS A 21 0.84 -12.50 2.65
C HIS A 21 1.04 -11.68 3.92
N TYR A 22 2.13 -10.91 4.01
CA TYR A 22 2.38 -10.00 5.12
C TYR A 22 1.27 -8.94 5.24
N ILE A 23 0.89 -8.34 4.11
CA ILE A 23 -0.13 -7.30 4.03
C ILE A 23 -1.54 -7.81 4.37
N ARG A 24 -1.88 -9.04 3.97
CA ARG A 24 -3.10 -9.71 4.45
C ARG A 24 -3.05 -10.11 5.92
N GLY A 25 -1.86 -10.15 6.52
CA GLY A 25 -1.68 -10.43 7.94
C GLY A 25 -2.13 -9.26 8.82
N ASN A 26 -2.35 -9.54 10.11
CA ASN A 26 -2.85 -8.56 11.07
C ASN A 26 -1.92 -7.33 11.20
N SER A 27 -0.60 -7.53 11.17
CA SER A 27 0.39 -6.45 11.19
C SER A 27 0.35 -5.56 9.94
N GLY A 28 0.19 -6.18 8.76
CA GLY A 28 0.16 -5.46 7.50
C GLY A 28 -1.09 -4.61 7.31
N CYS A 29 -2.24 -5.08 7.81
CA CYS A 29 -3.50 -4.33 7.74
C CYS A 29 -3.47 -3.06 8.63
N ASP A 30 -2.88 -3.16 9.83
CA ASP A 30 -2.71 -2.00 10.74
C ASP A 30 -1.80 -0.94 10.11
N LEU A 31 -0.66 -1.39 9.54
CA LEU A 31 0.27 -0.51 8.82
C LEU A 31 -0.40 0.19 7.64
N MET A 32 -1.18 -0.53 6.82
CA MET A 32 -1.93 0.09 5.73
C MET A 32 -2.86 1.17 6.26
N SER A 33 -3.65 0.88 7.31
CA SER A 33 -4.58 1.86 7.87
C SER A 33 -3.86 3.09 8.44
N ALA A 34 -2.66 2.93 9.00
CA ALA A 34 -1.82 4.05 9.43
C ALA A 34 -1.37 4.90 8.23
N LEU A 35 -0.94 4.26 7.13
CA LEU A 35 -0.52 4.94 5.90
C LEU A 35 -1.70 5.64 5.20
N GLU A 36 -2.90 5.07 5.22
CA GLU A 36 -4.12 5.70 4.71
C GLU A 36 -4.36 7.05 5.40
N LYS A 37 -4.25 7.07 6.73
CA LYS A 37 -4.44 8.30 7.51
C LYS A 37 -3.29 9.29 7.30
N GLN A 38 -2.05 8.81 7.24
CA GLN A 38 -0.87 9.65 7.12
C GLN A 38 -0.80 10.36 5.76
N TYR A 39 -1.11 9.64 4.69
CA TYR A 39 -1.01 10.16 3.31
C TYR A 39 -2.36 10.55 2.72
N SER A 40 -3.46 10.42 3.49
CA SER A 40 -4.84 10.63 3.03
C SER A 40 -5.17 9.82 1.77
N VAL A 41 -4.67 8.58 1.70
CA VAL A 41 -4.87 7.62 0.60
C VAL A 41 -5.79 6.49 1.04
N LYS A 42 -6.23 5.66 0.08
CA LYS A 42 -6.92 4.40 0.37
C LYS A 42 -6.23 3.23 -0.31
N PHE A 43 -6.02 2.15 0.41
CA PHE A 43 -5.45 0.94 -0.18
C PHE A 43 -6.54 -0.10 -0.48
N PHE A 44 -6.35 -0.82 -1.58
CA PHE A 44 -7.22 -1.91 -2.01
C PHE A 44 -6.39 -3.13 -2.36
N LEU A 45 -6.75 -4.28 -1.82
CA LEU A 45 -6.12 -5.55 -2.16
C LEU A 45 -6.94 -6.20 -3.28
N SER A 46 -6.32 -6.42 -4.43
CA SER A 46 -6.95 -7.27 -5.45
C SER A 46 -6.70 -8.73 -5.07
N GLY A 47 -7.79 -9.45 -4.80
CA GLY A 47 -7.74 -10.86 -4.43
C GLY A 47 -7.29 -11.80 -5.56
N HIS A 48 -7.26 -11.32 -6.80
CA HIS A 48 -6.97 -12.12 -8.00
C HIS A 48 -5.54 -11.96 -8.54
N ALA A 49 -4.84 -10.89 -8.18
CA ALA A 49 -3.58 -10.52 -8.82
C ALA A 49 -2.42 -10.33 -7.83
N ASP A 50 -2.60 -10.75 -6.56
CA ASP A 50 -1.65 -10.51 -5.45
C ASP A 50 -1.11 -9.06 -5.44
N ALA A 51 -1.97 -8.11 -5.82
CA ALA A 51 -1.61 -6.74 -6.09
C ALA A 51 -2.31 -5.79 -5.11
N VAL A 52 -1.58 -4.78 -4.67
CA VAL A 52 -2.08 -3.68 -3.85
C VAL A 52 -2.30 -2.47 -4.75
N TYR A 53 -3.45 -1.82 -4.62
CA TYR A 53 -3.81 -0.61 -5.33
C TYR A 53 -3.95 0.52 -4.33
N VAL A 54 -3.60 1.74 -4.73
CA VAL A 54 -3.70 2.91 -3.87
C VAL A 54 -4.45 4.00 -4.61
N GLU A 55 -5.55 4.47 -4.02
CA GLU A 55 -6.36 5.57 -4.54
C GLU A 55 -5.96 6.88 -3.86
N GLY A 56 -5.87 7.95 -4.66
CA GLY A 56 -5.48 9.27 -4.17
C GLY A 56 -3.98 9.42 -3.92
N MET A 57 -3.18 8.47 -4.40
CA MET A 57 -1.73 8.52 -4.29
C MET A 57 -1.12 9.42 -5.36
N ASP A 58 -0.47 10.50 -4.93
CA ASP A 58 0.43 11.28 -5.79
C ASP A 58 1.76 10.52 -6.02
N GLU A 59 2.40 10.75 -7.16
CA GLU A 59 3.65 10.10 -7.57
C GLU A 59 4.79 10.31 -6.55
N GLN A 60 4.79 11.46 -5.86
CA GLN A 60 5.74 11.75 -4.77
C GLN A 60 5.52 10.88 -3.53
N ASN A 61 4.28 10.48 -3.27
CA ASN A 61 3.92 9.65 -2.12
C ASN A 61 4.13 8.16 -2.42
N GLU A 62 4.08 7.75 -3.69
CA GLU A 62 4.27 6.35 -4.10
C GLU A 62 5.61 5.79 -3.62
N ALA A 63 6.71 6.49 -3.89
CA ALA A 63 8.04 6.05 -3.48
C ALA A 63 8.17 5.94 -1.95
N ALA A 64 7.58 6.89 -1.22
CA ALA A 64 7.60 6.93 0.25
C ALA A 64 6.76 5.80 0.87
N ILE A 65 5.54 5.60 0.37
CA ILE A 65 4.61 4.53 0.80
C ILE A 65 5.25 3.17 0.51
N LYS A 66 5.76 2.96 -0.71
CA LYS A 66 6.42 1.71 -1.12
C LYS A 66 7.63 1.41 -0.24
N THR A 67 8.48 2.40 0.01
CA THR A 67 9.66 2.25 0.87
C THR A 67 9.27 1.93 2.30
N THR A 68 8.25 2.60 2.84
CA THR A 68 7.77 2.36 4.22
C THR A 68 7.20 0.95 4.36
N LEU A 69 6.37 0.52 3.41
CA LEU A 69 5.81 -0.83 3.37
C LEU A 69 6.90 -1.91 3.28
N ILE A 70 7.88 -1.71 2.39
CA ILE A 70 9.01 -2.66 2.24
C ILE A 70 9.87 -2.69 3.50
N ASN A 71 10.15 -1.54 4.12
CA ASN A 71 10.96 -1.48 5.34
C ASN A 71 10.23 -2.13 6.52
N ALA A 72 8.93 -1.88 6.69
CA ALA A 72 8.13 -2.52 7.73
C ALA A 72 8.08 -4.04 7.52
N TRP A 73 7.81 -4.48 6.29
CA TRP A 73 7.84 -5.89 5.93
C TRP A 73 9.21 -6.52 6.20
N LYS A 74 10.31 -5.90 5.77
CA LYS A 74 11.67 -6.41 6.01
C LYS A 74 12.02 -6.42 7.50
N SER A 75 11.61 -5.40 8.25
CA SER A 75 11.88 -5.30 9.69
C SER A 75 11.12 -6.35 10.51
N GLU A 76 9.90 -6.74 10.10
CA GLU A 76 9.18 -7.85 10.71
C GLU A 76 9.68 -9.21 10.22
N SER A 77 10.01 -9.34 8.93
CA SER A 77 10.52 -10.59 8.34
C SER A 77 11.90 -10.97 8.88
N PHE A 78 12.72 -10.00 9.28
CA PHE A 78 14.03 -10.26 9.91
C PHE A 78 13.95 -10.56 11.42
N ARG A 79 12.78 -10.40 12.05
CA ARG A 79 12.59 -10.70 13.48
C ARG A 79 12.17 -12.14 13.76
N GLN A 80 12.09 -13.01 12.74
CA GLN A 80 11.88 -14.45 12.90
C GLN A 80 13.18 -15.23 12.96
#